data_AF-A0A915D1D4-F1
#
_entry.id   AF-A0A915D1D4-F1
#
_cell.length_a   1.000
_cell.length_b   1.000
_cell.length_c   1.000
_cell.angle_alpha   90.00
_cell.angle_beta   90.00
_cell.angle_gamma   90.00
#
_symmetry.space_group_name_H-M   'P 1'
#
loop_
_entity.id
_entity.type
_entity.pdbx_description
1 polymer ?
#
loop_
_entity_poly.entity_id
_entity_poly.type
_entity_poly.pdbx_seq_one_letter_code
_entity_poly.pdbx_strand_id
1 'polypeptide(L)'
;MGTLSVQPPSGLTRNLTEVFVFLRNNDQQNRIHVGFGHDDDKIALIDGEKGIASMGSKSPPSWVNVLDEINYEMTRIKTRKATLRDLQQKNLVGLNFNDDCSTPEQEKIKDLTDEVTTMFCHCRRLIKLLEESEPDRIRSYTQLRENVIASLMLALNNLLHTFRGNQSTYLKNLDNRTNNVDSFLLAPSSATPCLFQQPRKIQIQQIMQNEHMTKEREKEVIKISKSILELNTLFKDVASLILDQGTILDRIDYNVDTSVHRIKSAYKSVAKAEQYQRSRKMQFIVVLAGIAIFLMLLILLTKV
;
A
#
# COMPACT_ATOMS: atom_id res chain seq x y z
N MET A 1 -7.37 15.79 -13.19
CA MET A 1 -8.12 14.86 -12.33
C MET A 1 -8.55 13.67 -13.18
N GLY A 2 -7.83 12.55 -13.11
CA GLY A 2 -8.15 11.35 -13.88
C GLY A 2 -9.09 10.46 -13.08
N THR A 3 -10.31 10.26 -13.56
CA THR A 3 -11.23 9.26 -13.03
C THR A 3 -10.68 7.88 -13.37
N LEU A 4 -10.20 7.15 -12.36
CA LEU A 4 -9.87 5.74 -12.50
C LEU A 4 -11.13 4.98 -12.93
N SER A 5 -11.18 4.61 -14.22
CA SER A 5 -12.17 3.67 -14.74
C SER A 5 -11.85 2.30 -14.14
N VAL A 6 -12.49 2.00 -13.01
CA VAL A 6 -12.46 0.66 -12.40
C VAL A 6 -13.25 -0.23 -13.34
N GLN A 7 -12.54 -1.15 -14.01
CA GLN A 7 -13.15 -2.16 -14.85
C GLN A 7 -14.17 -2.95 -14.02
N PRO A 8 -15.44 -3.06 -14.44
CA PRO A 8 -16.47 -3.66 -13.63
C PRO A 8 -16.13 -5.14 -13.35
N PRO A 9 -16.39 -5.65 -12.15
CA PRO A 9 -16.13 -7.03 -11.81
C PRO A 9 -16.89 -7.96 -12.75
N SER A 10 -16.20 -8.97 -13.29
CA SER A 10 -16.79 -10.02 -14.10
C SER A 10 -17.70 -10.90 -13.23
N GLY A 11 -18.96 -10.49 -13.08
CA GLY A 11 -20.00 -11.19 -12.34
C GLY A 11 -21.28 -10.37 -12.26
N LEU A 12 -22.44 -11.03 -12.12
CA LEU A 12 -23.72 -10.35 -11.92
C LEU A 12 -23.72 -9.69 -10.53
N THR A 13 -23.49 -8.39 -10.45
CA THR A 13 -23.50 -7.64 -9.18
C THR A 13 -24.79 -6.84 -9.06
N ARG A 14 -25.47 -6.94 -7.90
CA ARG A 14 -26.68 -6.16 -7.60
C ARG A 14 -26.34 -5.04 -6.62
N ASN A 15 -26.46 -3.80 -7.07
CA ASN A 15 -26.31 -2.64 -6.20
C ASN A 15 -27.63 -2.36 -5.46
N LEU A 16 -27.61 -2.47 -4.13
CA LEU A 16 -28.77 -2.26 -3.25
C LEU A 16 -28.75 -0.91 -2.52
N THR A 17 -27.78 -0.04 -2.86
CA THR A 17 -27.54 1.20 -2.12
C THR A 17 -28.76 2.12 -2.14
N GLU A 18 -29.45 2.25 -3.27
CA GLU A 18 -30.66 3.09 -3.37
C GLU A 18 -31.82 2.54 -2.54
N VAL A 19 -32.05 1.23 -2.59
CA VAL A 19 -33.07 0.56 -1.77
C VAL A 19 -32.77 0.75 -0.29
N PHE A 20 -31.50 0.60 0.10
CA PHE A 20 -31.06 0.85 1.47
C PHE A 20 -31.27 2.30 1.91
N VAL A 21 -30.87 3.28 1.09
CA VAL A 21 -31.06 4.71 1.39
C VAL A 21 -32.53 5.07 1.49
N PHE A 22 -33.37 4.53 0.61
CA PHE A 22 -34.81 4.70 0.65
C PHE A 22 -35.40 4.18 1.97
N LEU A 23 -35.07 2.94 2.34
CA LEU A 23 -35.54 2.33 3.59
C LEU A 23 -35.04 3.09 4.83
N ARG A 24 -33.78 3.53 4.84
CA ARG A 24 -33.20 4.32 5.93
C ARG A 24 -33.90 5.69 6.09
N ASN A 25 -34.12 6.40 4.98
CA ASN A 25 -34.77 7.71 5.03
C ASN A 25 -36.24 7.58 5.44
N ASN A 26 -36.92 6.51 5.01
CA ASN A 26 -38.29 6.20 5.40
C ASN A 26 -38.39 5.89 6.91
N ASP A 27 -37.50 5.05 7.46
CA ASP A 27 -37.44 4.75 8.89
C ASP A 27 -37.16 6.01 9.75
N GLN A 28 -36.27 6.90 9.28
CA GLN A 28 -36.01 8.19 9.94
C GLN A 28 -37.23 9.11 9.93
N GLN A 29 -37.97 9.18 8.82
CA GLN A 29 -39.21 9.97 8.75
C GLN A 29 -40.31 9.36 9.64
N ASN A 30 -40.40 8.03 9.69
CA ASN A 30 -41.37 7.34 10.53
C ASN A 30 -41.08 7.54 12.02
N ARG A 31 -39.81 7.57 12.44
CA ARG A 31 -39.39 7.96 13.80
C ARG A 31 -39.79 9.38 14.20
N ILE A 32 -39.77 10.34 13.27
CA ILE A 32 -40.18 11.73 13.54
C ILE A 32 -41.71 11.82 13.74
N HIS A 33 -42.49 10.99 13.05
CA HIS A 33 -43.96 10.99 13.15
C HIS A 33 -44.50 10.36 14.44
N VAL A 34 -43.73 9.46 15.08
CA VAL A 34 -44.12 8.77 16.33
C VAL A 34 -43.72 9.57 17.60
N GLY A 35 -43.02 10.71 17.45
CA GLY A 35 -42.47 11.50 18.55
C GLY A 35 -43.45 12.35 19.38
N PHE A 36 -44.77 12.15 19.26
CA PHE A 36 -45.77 12.85 20.10
C PHE A 36 -46.43 11.97 21.18
N GLY A 37 -45.83 10.82 21.49
CA GLY A 37 -46.34 9.93 22.53
C GLY A 37 -45.23 9.26 23.32
N HIS A 38 -44.84 9.90 24.43
CA HIS A 38 -44.37 9.28 25.68
C HIS A 38 -43.22 8.24 25.56
N ASP A 39 -41.98 8.67 25.82
CA ASP A 39 -40.84 7.74 25.98
C ASP A 39 -39.76 8.35 26.91
N ASP A 40 -40.02 8.40 28.22
CA ASP A 40 -38.98 8.59 29.25
C ASP A 40 -38.08 7.33 29.40
N ASP A 41 -38.52 6.17 28.91
CA ASP A 41 -37.84 4.89 29.15
C ASP A 41 -36.78 4.50 28.09
N LYS A 42 -36.65 5.26 27.00
CA LYS A 42 -35.68 4.95 25.92
C LYS A 42 -34.40 5.78 25.95
N ILE A 43 -34.30 6.75 26.85
CA ILE A 43 -33.11 7.59 27.02
C ILE A 43 -32.05 6.91 27.92
N ALA A 44 -32.42 5.86 28.67
CA ALA A 44 -31.53 5.23 29.67
C ALA A 44 -30.71 4.02 29.16
N LEU A 45 -30.66 3.73 27.86
CA LEU A 45 -29.83 2.65 27.29
C LEU A 45 -28.68 3.16 26.40
N ILE A 46 -28.22 4.39 26.66
CA ILE A 46 -26.95 4.94 26.16
C ILE A 46 -26.11 5.43 27.36
N ASP A 47 -26.14 4.70 28.48
CA ASP A 47 -25.15 4.92 29.55
C ASP A 47 -24.56 3.58 30.01
N GLY A 48 -23.37 3.31 29.48
CA GLY A 48 -22.68 2.04 29.66
C GLY A 48 -21.58 1.79 28.62
N GLU A 49 -21.62 2.48 27.49
CA GLU A 49 -20.50 2.54 26.55
C GLU A 49 -19.81 3.90 26.68
N LYS A 50 -18.98 4.03 27.73
CA LYS A 50 -17.83 4.94 27.70
C LYS A 50 -16.91 4.48 26.56
N GLY A 51 -17.27 4.85 25.34
CA GLY A 51 -16.54 4.46 24.12
C GLY A 51 -16.91 5.26 22.88
N ILE A 52 -18.12 5.82 22.76
CA ILE A 52 -18.56 6.41 21.48
C ILE A 52 -19.14 7.84 21.59
N ALA A 53 -19.24 8.41 22.79
CA ALA A 53 -19.68 9.80 23.00
C ALA A 53 -18.54 10.78 23.30
N SER A 54 -17.33 10.52 22.76
CA SER A 54 -16.30 11.55 22.63
C SER A 54 -16.10 11.84 21.15
N MET A 55 -16.99 12.66 20.58
CA MET A 55 -16.69 13.48 19.41
C MET A 55 -15.67 14.57 19.80
N GLY A 56 -14.53 14.16 20.39
CA GLY A 56 -13.33 14.96 20.40
C GLY A 56 -12.80 14.93 18.98
N SER A 57 -12.74 16.11 18.35
CA SER A 57 -12.04 16.42 17.09
C SER A 57 -11.53 15.20 16.32
N LYS A 58 -12.27 14.79 15.27
CA LYS A 58 -11.87 13.76 14.29
C LYS A 58 -10.67 14.21 13.44
N SER A 59 -9.57 14.62 14.07
CA SER A 59 -8.31 14.69 13.36
C SER A 59 -7.88 13.25 13.10
N PRO A 60 -7.58 12.87 11.85
CA PRO A 60 -6.96 11.59 11.59
C PRO A 60 -5.69 11.46 12.47
N PRO A 61 -5.30 10.24 12.86
CA PRO A 61 -4.07 10.03 13.61
C PRO A 61 -2.90 10.76 12.96
N SER A 62 -1.96 11.29 13.75
CA SER A 62 -0.83 12.08 13.24
C SER A 62 0.01 11.32 12.20
N TRP A 63 0.05 9.99 12.30
CA TRP A 63 0.72 9.12 11.35
C TRP A 63 0.08 9.09 9.96
N VAL A 64 -1.17 9.53 9.81
CA VAL A 64 -1.85 9.63 8.50
C VAL A 64 -1.18 10.70 7.61
N ASN A 65 -0.68 11.79 8.20
CA ASN A 65 0.08 12.79 7.42
C ASN A 65 1.38 12.18 6.86
N VAL A 66 2.05 11.34 7.65
CA VAL A 66 3.25 10.60 7.22
C VAL A 66 2.89 9.59 6.12
N LEU A 67 1.72 8.95 6.21
CA LEU A 67 1.20 8.07 5.16
C LEU A 67 0.99 8.82 3.83
N ASP A 68 0.42 10.01 3.87
CA ASP A 68 0.22 10.83 2.67
C ASP A 68 1.56 11.24 2.04
N GLU A 69 2.55 11.59 2.87
CA GLU A 69 3.92 11.87 2.42
C GLU A 69 4.57 10.64 1.77
N ILE A 70 4.45 9.45 2.37
CA ILE A 70 4.95 8.20 1.80
C ILE A 70 4.28 7.91 0.46
N ASN A 71 2.96 8.06 0.37
CA ASN A 71 2.22 7.81 -0.87
C ASN A 71 2.61 8.77 -1.99
N TYR A 72 2.86 10.04 -1.64
CA TYR A 72 3.39 11.04 -2.56
C TYR A 72 4.77 10.63 -3.08
N GLU A 73 5.71 10.31 -2.18
CA GLU A 73 7.06 9.87 -2.55
C GLU A 73 7.03 8.59 -3.39
N MET A 74 6.18 7.63 -3.06
CA MET A 74 6.00 6.41 -3.82
C MET A 74 5.53 6.66 -5.27
N THR A 75 4.61 7.61 -5.44
CA THR A 75 4.11 8.02 -6.76
C THR A 75 5.21 8.72 -7.54
N ARG A 76 6.00 9.55 -6.87
CA ARG A 76 7.13 10.26 -7.46
C ARG A 76 8.25 9.30 -7.89
N ILE A 77 8.58 8.28 -7.09
CA ILE A 77 9.48 7.18 -7.45
C ILE A 77 8.99 6.44 -8.70
N LYS A 78 7.69 6.11 -8.78
CA LYS A 78 7.10 5.43 -9.95
C LYS A 78 7.34 6.24 -11.23
N THR A 79 7.08 7.55 -11.19
CA THR A 79 7.27 8.45 -12.32
C THR A 79 8.74 8.57 -12.70
N ARG A 80 9.62 8.84 -11.72
CA ARG A 80 11.08 9.00 -11.95
C ARG A 80 11.72 7.73 -12.51
N LYS A 81 11.36 6.56 -11.97
CA LYS A 81 11.78 5.26 -12.50
C LYS A 81 11.34 5.05 -13.95
N ALA A 82 10.11 5.41 -14.30
CA ALA A 82 9.61 5.28 -15.67
C ALA A 82 10.39 6.17 -16.64
N THR A 83 10.60 7.44 -16.27
CA THR A 83 11.41 8.36 -17.08
C THR A 83 12.85 7.89 -17.24
N LEU A 84 13.44 7.30 -16.19
CA LEU A 84 14.79 6.73 -16.23
C LEU A 84 14.86 5.55 -17.21
N ARG A 85 13.89 4.64 -17.15
CA ARG A 85 13.80 3.51 -18.07
C ARG A 85 13.73 3.98 -19.52
N ASP A 86 12.93 5.01 -19.79
CA ASP A 86 12.77 5.54 -21.15
C ASP A 86 14.05 6.23 -21.65
N LEU A 87 14.75 6.99 -20.80
CA LEU A 87 16.04 7.59 -21.13
C LEU A 87 17.13 6.53 -21.37
N GLN A 88 17.21 5.52 -20.50
CA GLN A 88 18.13 4.40 -20.65
C GLN A 88 17.88 3.63 -21.96
N GLN A 89 16.61 3.39 -22.31
CA GLN A 89 16.25 2.74 -23.57
C GLN A 89 16.60 3.61 -24.79
N LYS A 90 16.39 4.94 -24.71
CA LYS A 90 16.79 5.86 -25.78
C LYS A 90 18.30 5.92 -25.95
N ASN A 91 19.05 5.99 -24.86
CA ASN A 91 20.51 6.00 -24.88
C ASN A 91 21.07 4.71 -25.51
N LEU A 92 20.51 3.55 -25.17
CA LEU A 92 20.86 2.28 -25.81
C LEU A 92 20.68 2.27 -27.34
N VAL A 93 19.69 3.00 -27.86
CA VAL A 93 19.37 3.07 -29.29
C VAL A 93 20.14 4.20 -30.00
N GLY A 94 20.40 5.31 -29.30
CA GLY A 94 20.99 6.54 -29.84
C GLY A 94 22.52 6.53 -30.02
N LEU A 95 23.24 5.60 -29.40
CA LEU A 95 24.72 5.51 -29.47
C LEU A 95 25.29 5.17 -30.88
N ASN A 96 24.47 5.13 -31.93
CA ASN A 96 24.90 4.84 -33.30
C ASN A 96 25.27 6.09 -34.13
N PHE A 97 24.97 7.33 -33.70
CA PHE A 97 25.24 8.52 -34.51
C PHE A 97 25.74 9.73 -33.69
N ASN A 98 27.02 10.02 -33.87
CA ASN A 98 27.76 11.26 -33.55
C ASN A 98 28.08 11.59 -32.07
N ASP A 99 29.36 11.89 -31.86
CA ASP A 99 30.13 11.70 -30.61
C ASP A 99 30.19 12.91 -29.66
N ASP A 100 29.41 13.98 -29.89
CA ASP A 100 29.48 15.21 -29.07
C ASP A 100 28.25 15.48 -28.18
N CYS A 101 27.16 14.72 -28.34
CA CYS A 101 25.88 14.96 -27.64
C CYS A 101 25.51 13.90 -26.58
N SER A 102 26.33 12.85 -26.42
CA SER A 102 26.03 11.69 -25.57
C SER A 102 26.31 11.92 -24.08
N THR A 103 27.24 12.82 -23.75
CA THR A 103 27.63 13.15 -22.37
C THR A 103 26.51 13.80 -21.52
N PRO A 104 25.72 14.77 -22.00
CA PRO A 104 24.65 15.36 -21.20
C PRO A 104 23.49 14.39 -20.94
N GLU A 105 23.26 13.41 -21.82
CA GLU A 105 22.21 12.40 -21.60
C GLU A 105 22.65 11.36 -20.58
N GLN A 106 23.91 10.94 -20.61
CA GLN A 106 24.51 10.06 -19.61
C GLN A 106 24.54 10.71 -18.22
N GLU A 107 24.86 12.00 -18.14
CA GLU A 107 24.81 12.75 -16.89
C GLU A 107 23.37 12.80 -16.32
N LYS A 108 22.36 13.01 -17.17
CA LYS A 108 20.95 12.95 -16.74
C LYS A 108 20.55 11.56 -16.23
N ILE A 109 20.98 10.49 -16.89
CA ILE A 109 20.71 9.10 -16.43
C ILE A 109 21.34 8.87 -15.05
N LYS A 110 22.56 9.37 -14.86
CA LYS A 110 23.29 9.30 -13.60
C LYS A 110 22.56 10.03 -12.48
N ASP A 111 22.21 11.29 -12.69
CA ASP A 111 21.55 12.14 -11.69
C ASP A 111 20.18 11.58 -11.32
N LEU A 112 19.45 11.06 -12.31
CA LEU A 112 18.14 10.46 -12.08
C LEU A 112 18.23 9.10 -11.36
N THR A 113 19.31 8.34 -11.57
CA THR A 113 19.58 7.09 -10.82
C THR A 113 19.90 7.40 -9.36
N ASP A 114 20.71 8.42 -9.12
CA ASP A 114 21.04 8.89 -7.77
C ASP A 114 19.79 9.48 -7.08
N GLU A 115 18.98 10.30 -7.78
CA GLU A 115 17.69 10.82 -7.29
C GLU A 115 16.77 9.68 -6.86
N VAL A 116 16.52 8.69 -7.73
CA VAL A 116 15.64 7.55 -7.42
C VAL A 116 16.14 6.75 -6.20
N THR A 117 17.46 6.56 -6.09
CA THR A 117 18.08 5.88 -4.94
C THR A 117 17.84 6.64 -3.63
N THR A 118 18.06 7.96 -3.64
CA THR A 118 17.79 8.80 -2.46
C THR A 118 16.31 8.79 -2.06
N MET A 119 15.40 8.77 -3.04
CA MET A 119 13.96 8.68 -2.78
C MET A 119 13.56 7.33 -2.15
N PHE A 120 14.16 6.22 -2.59
CA PHE A 120 13.95 4.92 -1.93
C PHE A 120 14.41 4.95 -0.46
N CYS A 121 15.60 5.49 -0.18
CA CYS A 121 16.11 5.64 1.18
C CYS A 121 15.22 6.55 2.03
N HIS A 122 14.74 7.65 1.46
CA HIS A 122 13.83 8.57 2.13
C HIS A 122 12.49 7.90 2.47
N CYS A 123 11.89 7.19 1.52
CA CYS A 123 10.65 6.43 1.72
C CYS A 123 10.82 5.36 2.81
N ARG A 124 11.94 4.63 2.83
CA ARG A 124 12.24 3.67 3.91
C ARG A 124 12.34 4.35 5.28
N ARG A 125 13.00 5.51 5.37
CA ARG A 125 13.10 6.29 6.61
C ARG A 125 11.72 6.75 7.11
N LEU A 126 10.83 7.18 6.22
CA LEU A 126 9.46 7.53 6.58
C LEU A 126 8.68 6.32 7.11
N ILE A 127 8.84 5.15 6.50
CA ILE A 127 8.23 3.90 7.02
C ILE A 127 8.81 3.54 8.39
N LYS A 128 10.11 3.71 8.60
CA LYS A 128 10.74 3.48 9.91
C LYS A 128 10.20 4.43 10.98
N LEU A 129 9.98 5.70 10.65
CA LEU A 129 9.33 6.67 11.55
C LEU A 129 7.88 6.23 11.90
N LEU A 130 7.18 5.62 10.94
CA LEU A 130 5.85 5.07 11.17
C LEU A 130 5.89 3.84 12.09
N GLU A 131 6.91 3.00 11.97
CA GLU A 131 7.16 1.84 12.85
C GLU A 131 7.49 2.26 14.28
N GLU A 132 8.31 3.30 14.44
CA GLU A 132 8.76 3.83 15.74
C GLU A 132 7.72 4.72 16.44
N SER A 133 6.61 5.08 15.76
CA SER A 133 5.55 5.90 16.35
C SER A 133 4.90 5.22 17.57
N GLU A 134 4.50 6.01 18.59
CA GLU A 134 3.91 5.47 19.81
C GLU A 134 2.66 4.61 19.51
N PRO A 135 2.45 3.48 20.23
CA PRO A 135 1.25 2.67 20.05
C PRO A 135 0.02 3.48 20.47
N ASP A 136 -0.92 3.66 19.53
CA ASP A 136 -2.19 4.32 19.79
C ASP A 136 -2.92 3.66 20.98
N ARG A 137 -3.59 4.46 21.82
CA ARG A 137 -4.37 3.95 22.98
C ARG A 137 -5.48 2.97 22.57
N ILE A 138 -5.89 3.00 21.31
CA ILE A 138 -6.96 2.18 20.74
C ILE A 138 -6.32 1.06 19.93
N ARG A 139 -6.51 -0.19 20.36
CA ARG A 139 -5.98 -1.38 19.68
C ARG A 139 -6.33 -1.46 18.19
N SER A 140 -7.51 -0.99 17.78
CA SER A 140 -7.92 -0.98 16.38
C SER A 140 -7.05 -0.06 15.50
N TYR A 141 -6.60 1.08 16.02
CA TYR A 141 -5.68 1.96 15.28
C TYR A 141 -4.27 1.38 15.20
N THR A 142 -3.82 0.66 16.24
CA THR A 142 -2.57 -0.10 16.20
C THR A 142 -2.59 -1.17 15.10
N GLN A 143 -3.66 -1.98 15.04
CA GLN A 143 -3.82 -2.99 13.99
C GLN A 143 -3.91 -2.39 12.59
N LEU A 144 -4.60 -1.25 12.45
CA LEU A 144 -4.68 -0.52 11.18
C LEU A 144 -3.29 -0.04 10.75
N ARG A 145 -2.51 0.54 11.67
CA ARG A 145 -1.15 1.00 11.38
C ARG A 145 -0.25 -0.14 10.93
N GLU A 146 -0.26 -1.28 11.61
CA GLU A 146 0.51 -2.47 11.23
C GLU A 146 0.14 -3.00 9.84
N ASN A 147 -1.15 -2.97 9.49
CA ASN A 147 -1.61 -3.34 8.15
C ASN A 147 -1.14 -2.34 7.09
N VAL A 148 -1.19 -1.04 7.40
CA VAL A 148 -0.70 0.02 6.52
C VAL A 148 0.81 -0.13 6.29
N ILE A 149 1.61 -0.30 7.36
CA ILE A 149 3.06 -0.52 7.25
C ILE A 149 3.37 -1.71 6.34
N ALA A 150 2.72 -2.86 6.55
CA ALA A 150 2.94 -4.03 5.69
C ALA A 150 2.58 -3.77 4.22
N SER A 151 1.46 -3.09 3.96
CA SER A 151 1.06 -2.75 2.60
C SER A 151 2.06 -1.82 1.91
N LEU A 152 2.58 -0.83 2.64
CA LEU A 152 3.60 0.11 2.16
C LEU A 152 4.94 -0.61 1.89
N MET A 153 5.35 -1.49 2.81
CA MET A 153 6.57 -2.27 2.68
C MET A 153 6.53 -3.18 1.45
N LEU A 154 5.41 -3.87 1.22
CA LEU A 154 5.23 -4.68 0.01
C LEU A 154 5.28 -3.81 -1.25
N ALA A 155 4.57 -2.67 -1.25
CA ALA A 155 4.59 -1.77 -2.38
C ALA A 155 6.03 -1.26 -2.66
N LEU A 156 6.80 -0.96 -1.62
CA LEU A 156 8.17 -0.46 -1.72
C LEU A 156 9.09 -1.55 -2.30
N ASN A 157 8.96 -2.77 -1.78
CA ASN A 157 9.70 -3.92 -2.27
C ASN A 157 9.42 -4.20 -3.75
N ASN A 158 8.16 -4.15 -4.17
CA ASN A 158 7.80 -4.34 -5.58
C ASN A 158 8.44 -3.26 -6.47
N LEU A 159 8.45 -2.00 -6.04
CA LEU A 159 9.13 -0.93 -6.78
C LEU A 159 10.64 -1.14 -6.85
N LEU A 160 11.25 -1.54 -5.73
CA LEU A 160 12.68 -1.79 -5.61
C LEU A 160 13.13 -2.97 -6.48
N HIS A 161 12.37 -4.06 -6.46
CA HIS A 161 12.61 -5.23 -7.31
C HIS A 161 12.51 -4.86 -8.80
N THR A 162 11.48 -4.09 -9.17
CA THR A 162 11.33 -3.62 -10.55
C THR A 162 12.47 -2.70 -10.96
N PHE A 163 12.89 -1.77 -10.09
CA PHE A 163 14.01 -0.87 -10.35
C PHE A 163 15.30 -1.66 -10.57
N ARG A 164 15.63 -2.60 -9.69
CA ARG A 164 16.80 -3.48 -9.82
C ARG A 164 16.77 -4.30 -11.11
N GLY A 165 15.61 -4.86 -11.46
CA GLY A 165 15.44 -5.60 -12.72
C GLY A 165 15.71 -4.72 -13.94
N ASN A 166 15.20 -3.49 -13.94
CA ASN A 166 15.44 -2.52 -15.02
C ASN A 166 16.94 -2.17 -15.11
N GLN A 167 17.58 -1.83 -13.98
CA GLN A 167 19.00 -1.50 -13.96
C GLN A 167 19.90 -2.69 -14.36
N SER A 168 19.60 -3.90 -13.89
CA SER A 168 20.33 -5.10 -14.28
C SER A 168 20.22 -5.36 -15.79
N THR A 169 19.04 -5.15 -16.36
CA THR A 169 18.82 -5.28 -17.81
C THR A 169 19.60 -4.21 -18.56
N TYR A 170 19.61 -2.96 -18.09
CA TYR A 170 20.38 -1.88 -18.69
C TYR A 170 21.89 -2.19 -18.69
N LEU A 171 22.44 -2.58 -17.54
CA LEU A 171 23.85 -2.95 -17.39
C LEU A 171 24.25 -4.13 -18.28
N LYS A 172 23.42 -5.18 -18.37
CA LYS A 172 23.67 -6.31 -19.28
C LYS A 172 23.74 -5.89 -20.75
N ASN A 173 22.89 -4.94 -21.17
CA ASN A 173 22.92 -4.44 -22.53
C ASN A 173 24.14 -3.53 -22.80
N LEU A 174 24.57 -2.75 -21.82
CA LEU A 174 25.83 -1.99 -21.87
C LEU A 174 27.05 -2.91 -21.98
N ASP A 175 27.10 -3.97 -21.18
CA ASP A 175 28.17 -4.97 -21.19
C ASP A 175 28.21 -5.75 -22.51
N ASN A 176 27.06 -6.27 -22.97
CA ASN A 176 26.97 -6.96 -24.26
C ASN A 176 27.48 -6.09 -25.42
N ARG A 177 27.18 -4.79 -25.43
CA ARG A 177 27.68 -3.88 -26.47
C ARG A 177 29.17 -3.63 -26.35
N THR A 178 29.71 -3.54 -25.14
CA THR A 178 31.15 -3.38 -24.88
C THR A 178 31.93 -4.60 -25.39
N ASN A 179 31.48 -5.81 -25.04
CA ASN A 179 32.07 -7.07 -25.51
C ASN A 179 32.02 -7.22 -27.05
N ASN A 180 30.95 -6.75 -27.69
CA ASN A 180 30.85 -6.76 -29.16
C ASN A 180 31.85 -5.78 -29.82
N VAL A 181 32.12 -4.63 -29.20
CA VAL A 181 33.13 -3.67 -29.69
C VAL A 181 34.54 -4.25 -29.51
N ASP A 182 34.85 -4.86 -28.37
CA ASP A 182 36.16 -5.49 -28.13
C ASP A 182 36.40 -6.70 -29.04
N SER A 183 35.37 -7.50 -29.32
CA SER A 183 35.45 -8.59 -30.30
C SER A 183 35.75 -8.10 -31.71
N PHE A 184 35.26 -6.91 -32.11
CA PHE A 184 35.60 -6.31 -33.40
C PHE A 184 37.06 -5.84 -33.46
N LEU A 185 37.61 -5.40 -32.32
CA LEU A 185 39.01 -4.97 -32.20
C LEU A 185 40.01 -6.14 -32.10
N LEU A 186 39.60 -7.26 -31.48
CA LEU A 186 40.45 -8.41 -31.18
C LEU A 186 40.28 -9.59 -32.16
N ALA A 187 39.33 -9.54 -33.09
CA ALA A 187 39.22 -10.54 -34.13
C ALA A 187 40.52 -10.61 -34.95
N PRO A 188 41.26 -11.73 -34.94
CA PRO A 188 42.44 -11.87 -35.78
C PRO A 188 41.96 -11.84 -37.24
N SER A 189 42.71 -11.15 -38.11
CA SER A 189 42.44 -11.04 -39.55
C SER A 189 42.66 -12.36 -40.29
N SER A 190 42.12 -13.47 -39.81
CA SER A 190 42.21 -14.79 -40.42
C SER A 190 40.98 -15.04 -41.30
N ALA A 191 40.88 -14.31 -42.42
CA ALA A 191 40.25 -14.76 -43.68
C ALA A 191 39.94 -13.61 -44.67
N THR A 192 40.89 -12.71 -44.97
CA THR A 192 40.90 -12.03 -46.29
C THR A 192 42.25 -11.34 -46.54
N PRO A 193 43.15 -11.91 -47.36
CA PRO A 193 44.35 -11.22 -47.80
C PRO A 193 44.04 -10.39 -49.05
N CYS A 194 43.23 -9.34 -48.92
CA CYS A 194 43.18 -8.26 -49.92
C CYS A 194 42.32 -7.10 -49.43
N LEU A 195 42.83 -5.88 -49.67
CA LEU A 195 42.07 -4.65 -49.83
C LEU A 195 41.56 -3.94 -48.56
N PHE A 196 42.45 -3.42 -47.71
CA PHE A 196 42.23 -2.09 -47.12
C PHE A 196 43.54 -1.49 -46.63
N GLN A 197 44.27 -0.85 -47.55
CA GLN A 197 45.29 0.12 -47.20
C GLN A 197 44.59 1.43 -46.79
N GLN A 198 43.89 1.41 -45.66
CA GLN A 198 43.49 2.64 -44.99
C GLN A 198 44.76 3.27 -44.39
N PRO A 199 44.89 4.61 -44.37
CA PRO A 199 46.02 5.26 -43.71
C PRO A 199 46.06 4.76 -42.26
N ARG A 200 47.19 4.23 -41.79
CA ARG A 200 47.40 3.82 -40.37
C ARG A 200 46.87 4.85 -39.36
N LYS A 201 46.88 6.14 -39.73
CA LYS A 201 46.33 7.25 -38.93
C LYS A 201 44.81 7.14 -38.71
N ILE A 202 44.03 6.76 -39.71
CA ILE A 202 42.56 6.60 -39.59
C ILE A 202 42.24 5.41 -38.69
N GLN A 203 42.99 4.31 -38.82
CA GLN A 203 42.81 3.13 -37.97
C GLN A 203 43.17 3.39 -36.50
N ILE A 204 44.28 4.09 -36.24
CA ILE A 204 44.68 4.50 -34.87
C ILE A 204 43.66 5.48 -34.28
N GLN A 205 43.13 6.41 -35.08
CA GLN A 205 42.11 7.36 -34.63
C GLN A 205 40.78 6.66 -34.29
N GLN A 206 40.37 5.67 -35.09
CA GLN A 206 39.22 4.82 -34.78
C GLN A 206 39.43 4.00 -33.50
N ILE A 207 40.63 3.45 -33.28
CA ILE A 207 40.95 2.72 -32.04
C ILE A 207 40.89 3.66 -30.83
N MET A 208 41.51 4.85 -30.89
CA MET A 208 41.47 5.82 -29.79
C MET A 208 40.05 6.29 -29.47
N GLN A 209 39.21 6.55 -30.49
CA GLN A 209 37.83 6.98 -30.30
C GLN A 209 36.97 5.86 -29.68
N ASN A 210 37.16 4.62 -30.12
CA ASN A 210 36.49 3.46 -29.51
C ASN A 210 36.97 3.21 -28.07
N GLU A 211 38.27 3.34 -27.80
CA GLU A 211 38.84 3.20 -26.46
C GLU A 211 38.28 4.26 -25.49
N HIS A 212 38.13 5.51 -25.95
CA HIS A 212 37.50 6.57 -25.18
C HIS A 212 36.03 6.25 -24.86
N MET A 213 35.26 5.80 -25.86
CA MET A 213 33.87 5.38 -25.66
C MET A 213 33.75 4.20 -24.68
N THR A 214 34.63 3.21 -24.75
CA THR A 214 34.64 2.07 -23.83
C THR A 214 34.93 2.51 -22.39
N LYS A 215 35.91 3.40 -22.20
CA LYS A 215 36.24 3.97 -20.88
C LYS A 215 35.09 4.75 -20.25
N GLU A 216 34.37 5.56 -21.04
CA GLU A 216 33.21 6.30 -20.52
C GLU A 216 32.05 5.37 -20.13
N ARG A 217 31.81 4.31 -20.90
CA ARG A 217 30.82 3.28 -20.55
C ARG A 217 31.20 2.51 -19.29
N GLU A 218 32.47 2.18 -19.12
CA GLU A 218 32.95 1.48 -17.92
C GLU A 218 32.71 2.31 -16.66
N LYS A 219 32.97 3.63 -16.71
CA LYS A 219 32.66 4.56 -15.62
C LYS A 219 31.16 4.57 -15.28
N GLU A 220 30.30 4.58 -16.29
CA GLU A 220 28.84 4.52 -16.12
C GLU A 220 28.41 3.21 -15.43
N VAL A 221 28.92 2.07 -15.90
CA VAL A 221 28.65 0.74 -15.32
C VAL A 221 29.07 0.69 -13.86
N ILE A 222 30.28 1.15 -13.53
CA ILE A 222 30.79 1.20 -12.16
C ILE A 222 29.86 2.05 -11.27
N LYS A 223 29.41 3.20 -11.78
CA LYS A 223 28.59 4.11 -10.97
C LYS A 223 27.18 3.56 -10.73
N ILE A 224 26.50 3.06 -11.75
CA ILE A 224 25.18 2.45 -11.58
C ILE A 224 25.30 1.21 -10.67
N SER A 225 26.35 0.41 -10.83
CA SER A 225 26.64 -0.73 -9.95
C SER A 225 26.79 -0.29 -8.49
N LYS A 226 27.48 0.81 -8.22
CA LYS A 226 27.58 1.39 -6.87
C LYS A 226 26.22 1.78 -6.29
N SER A 227 25.37 2.47 -7.06
CA SER A 227 24.03 2.85 -6.61
C SER A 227 23.14 1.61 -6.35
N ILE A 228 23.26 0.55 -7.16
CA ILE A 228 22.59 -0.75 -6.91
C ILE A 228 23.11 -1.42 -5.63
N LEU A 229 24.42 -1.34 -5.38
CA LEU A 229 25.03 -1.94 -4.19
C LEU A 229 24.59 -1.24 -2.91
N GLU A 230 24.47 0.09 -2.95
CA GLU A 230 23.87 0.88 -1.87
C GLU A 230 22.42 0.42 -1.60
N LEU A 231 21.62 0.26 -2.66
CA LEU A 231 20.25 -0.25 -2.57
C LEU A 231 20.14 -1.70 -2.10
N ASN A 232 21.20 -2.50 -2.17
CA ASN A 232 21.19 -3.89 -1.70
C ASN A 232 20.98 -3.96 -0.19
N THR A 233 21.55 -3.01 0.55
CA THR A 233 21.31 -2.90 2.00
C THR A 233 19.84 -2.66 2.30
N LEU A 234 19.23 -1.69 1.61
CA LEU A 234 17.81 -1.38 1.71
C LEU A 234 16.94 -2.56 1.26
N PHE A 235 17.34 -3.31 0.25
CA PHE A 235 16.63 -4.52 -0.21
C PHE A 235 16.58 -5.58 0.88
N LYS A 236 17.71 -5.86 1.53
CA LYS A 236 17.77 -6.85 2.61
C LYS A 236 16.88 -6.45 3.79
N ASP A 237 16.94 -5.17 4.18
CA ASP A 237 16.14 -4.60 5.27
C ASP A 237 14.64 -4.65 4.96
N VAL A 238 14.24 -4.25 3.74
CA VAL A 238 12.83 -4.31 3.30
C VAL A 238 12.35 -5.76 3.19
N ALA A 239 13.18 -6.67 2.68
CA ALA A 239 12.82 -8.07 2.52
C ALA A 239 12.70 -8.81 3.86
N SER A 240 13.62 -8.59 4.81
CA SER A 240 13.52 -9.19 6.15
C SER A 240 12.26 -8.71 6.87
N LEU A 241 11.97 -7.42 6.77
CA LEU A 241 10.82 -6.84 7.44
C LEU A 241 9.47 -7.31 6.87
N ILE A 242 9.40 -7.67 5.58
CA ILE A 242 8.21 -8.32 5.00
C ILE A 242 8.06 -9.76 5.51
N LEU A 243 9.16 -10.49 5.66
CA LEU A 243 9.15 -11.87 6.19
C LEU A 243 8.69 -11.88 7.66
N ASP A 244 9.23 -10.98 8.48
CA ASP A 244 8.90 -10.85 9.90
C ASP A 244 7.44 -10.41 10.11
N GLN A 245 6.91 -9.61 9.18
CA GLN A 245 5.53 -9.14 9.19
C GLN A 245 4.51 -10.19 8.69
N GLY A 246 4.95 -11.32 8.17
CA GLY A 246 4.10 -12.36 7.59
C GLY A 246 3.61 -12.03 6.17
N THR A 247 3.12 -13.04 5.44
CA THR A 247 2.56 -12.82 4.11
C THR A 247 1.22 -12.07 4.21
N ILE A 248 0.92 -11.20 3.24
CA ILE A 248 -0.34 -10.44 3.18
C ILE A 248 -1.57 -11.36 3.22
N LEU A 249 -1.44 -12.57 2.64
CA LEU A 249 -2.50 -13.56 2.61
C LEU A 249 -2.85 -14.03 4.04
N ASP A 250 -1.84 -14.33 4.85
CA ASP A 250 -1.99 -14.78 6.23
C ASP A 250 -2.73 -13.74 7.10
N ARG A 251 -2.50 -12.45 6.82
CA ARG A 251 -3.20 -11.36 7.52
C ARG A 251 -4.66 -11.20 7.12
N ILE A 252 -5.00 -11.42 5.85
CA ILE A 252 -6.41 -11.38 5.39
C ILE A 252 -7.16 -12.55 6.03
N ASP A 253 -6.59 -13.75 5.95
CA ASP A 253 -7.19 -14.94 6.54
C ASP A 253 -7.34 -14.80 8.06
N TYR A 254 -6.30 -14.32 8.75
CA TYR A 254 -6.35 -14.05 10.19
C TYR A 254 -7.41 -13.00 10.58
N ASN A 255 -7.49 -11.88 9.86
CA ASN A 255 -8.45 -10.82 10.15
C ASN A 255 -9.90 -11.27 9.85
N VAL A 256 -10.09 -12.06 8.79
CA VAL A 256 -11.39 -12.66 8.45
C VAL A 256 -11.79 -13.68 9.50
N ASP A 257 -10.91 -14.61 9.88
CA ASP A 257 -11.17 -15.62 10.91
C ASP A 257 -11.48 -14.97 12.27
N THR A 258 -10.69 -13.97 12.66
CA THR A 258 -10.94 -13.18 13.87
C THR A 258 -12.30 -12.47 13.80
N SER A 259 -12.69 -11.94 12.63
CA SER A 259 -13.98 -11.30 12.45
C SER A 259 -15.14 -12.30 12.54
N VAL A 260 -14.99 -13.48 11.94
CA VAL A 260 -15.95 -14.59 12.06
C VAL A 260 -16.11 -15.01 13.52
N HIS A 261 -15.00 -15.12 14.27
CA HIS A 261 -15.02 -15.43 15.69
C HIS A 261 -15.73 -14.37 16.53
N ARG A 262 -15.49 -13.07 16.24
CA ARG A 262 -16.17 -11.94 16.89
C ARG A 262 -17.68 -11.95 16.60
N ILE A 263 -18.09 -12.19 15.35
CA ILE A 263 -19.50 -12.28 14.96
C ILE A 263 -20.19 -13.44 15.70
N LYS A 264 -19.55 -14.60 15.77
CA LYS A 264 -20.10 -15.77 16.50
C LYS A 264 -20.30 -15.47 17.98
N SER A 265 -19.34 -14.77 18.61
CA SER A 265 -19.43 -14.35 20.01
C SER A 265 -20.51 -13.29 20.23
N ALA A 266 -20.63 -12.33 19.30
CA ALA A 266 -21.68 -11.31 19.31
C ALA A 266 -23.08 -11.90 19.13
N TYR A 267 -23.24 -12.89 18.24
CA TYR A 267 -24.50 -13.61 18.11
C TYR A 267 -24.90 -14.28 19.43
N LYS A 268 -23.94 -14.91 20.12
CA LYS A 268 -24.18 -15.52 21.44
C LYS A 268 -24.57 -14.49 22.50
N SER A 269 -23.95 -13.30 22.52
CA SER A 269 -24.32 -12.25 23.48
C SER A 269 -25.70 -11.66 23.20
N VAL A 270 -26.06 -11.48 21.92
CA VAL A 270 -27.40 -11.02 21.51
C VAL A 270 -28.47 -12.06 21.88
N ALA A 271 -28.25 -13.35 21.58
CA ALA A 271 -29.17 -14.42 21.96
C ALA A 271 -29.36 -14.50 23.48
N LYS A 272 -28.27 -14.33 24.25
CA LYS A 272 -28.34 -14.31 25.72
C LYS A 272 -29.12 -13.08 26.21
N ALA A 273 -28.89 -11.91 25.61
CA ALA A 273 -29.61 -10.68 25.96
C ALA A 273 -31.11 -10.79 25.67
N GLU A 274 -31.50 -11.38 24.54
CA GLU A 274 -32.89 -11.66 24.20
C GLU A 274 -33.54 -12.59 25.24
N GLN A 275 -32.85 -13.68 25.61
CA GLN A 275 -33.33 -14.61 26.64
C GLN A 275 -33.52 -13.91 27.99
N TYR A 276 -32.59 -13.03 28.39
CA TYR A 276 -32.73 -12.22 29.61
C TYR A 276 -33.89 -11.23 29.54
N GLN A 277 -34.12 -10.59 28.39
CA GLN A 277 -35.26 -9.68 28.23
C GLN A 277 -36.59 -10.44 28.32
N ARG A 278 -36.68 -11.62 27.70
CA ARG A 278 -37.89 -12.46 27.73
C ARG A 278 -38.21 -12.96 29.14
N SER A 279 -37.19 -13.40 29.88
CA SER A 279 -37.39 -13.87 31.26
C SER A 279 -37.77 -12.74 32.22
N ARG A 280 -37.18 -11.53 32.07
CA ARG A 280 -37.60 -10.35 32.85
C ARG A 280 -39.05 -9.97 32.59
N LYS A 281 -39.49 -9.93 31.33
CA LYS A 281 -40.89 -9.63 30.98
C LYS A 281 -41.85 -10.63 31.64
N MET A 282 -41.49 -11.92 31.66
CA MET A 282 -42.30 -12.95 32.32
C MET A 282 -42.32 -12.79 33.84
N GLN A 283 -41.19 -12.44 34.48
CA GLN A 283 -41.14 -12.17 35.92
C GLN A 283 -42.02 -10.98 36.33
N PHE A 284 -42.00 -9.88 35.56
CA PHE A 284 -42.88 -8.74 35.83
C PHE A 284 -44.37 -9.10 35.73
N ILE A 285 -44.76 -9.90 34.74
CA ILE A 285 -46.14 -10.37 34.57
C ILE A 285 -46.58 -11.22 35.77
N VAL A 286 -45.72 -12.15 36.22
CA VAL A 286 -46.03 -13.02 37.38
C VAL A 286 -46.19 -12.20 38.66
N VAL A 287 -45.32 -11.21 38.89
CA VAL A 287 -45.41 -10.32 40.06
C VAL A 287 -46.69 -9.48 40.03
N LEU A 288 -47.04 -8.88 38.88
CA LEU A 288 -48.29 -8.12 38.72
C LEU A 288 -49.53 -8.98 38.95
N ALA A 289 -49.56 -10.20 38.42
CA ALA A 289 -50.66 -11.14 38.64
C ALA A 289 -50.81 -11.50 40.12
N GLY A 290 -49.71 -11.73 40.84
CA GLY A 290 -49.72 -11.99 42.29
C GLY A 290 -50.30 -10.83 43.09
N ILE A 291 -49.92 -9.58 42.76
CA ILE A 291 -50.45 -8.38 43.41
C ILE A 291 -51.96 -8.24 43.15
N ALA A 292 -52.42 -8.49 41.92
CA ALA A 292 -53.84 -8.41 41.58
C ALA A 292 -54.69 -9.42 42.36
N ILE A 293 -54.21 -10.66 42.51
CA ILE A 293 -54.87 -11.69 43.32
C ILE A 293 -54.93 -11.28 44.79
N PHE A 294 -53.83 -10.75 45.33
CA PHE A 294 -53.78 -10.27 46.72
C PHE A 294 -54.79 -9.14 46.98
N LEU A 295 -54.89 -8.17 46.07
CA LEU A 295 -55.87 -7.09 46.16
C LEU A 295 -57.32 -7.61 46.11
N MET A 296 -57.61 -8.58 45.23
CA MET A 296 -58.93 -9.22 45.17
C MET A 296 -59.30 -9.93 46.49
N LEU A 297 -58.36 -10.63 47.12
CA LEU A 297 -58.58 -11.28 48.41
C LEU A 297 -58.84 -10.28 49.54
N LEU A 298 -58.09 -9.17 49.58
CA LEU A 298 -58.33 -8.11 50.58
C LEU A 298 -59.72 -7.50 50.45
N ILE A 299 -60.16 -7.21 49.21
CA ILE A 299 -61.51 -6.67 48.97
C ILE A 299 -62.57 -7.66 49.47
N LEU A 300 -62.41 -8.96 49.19
CA LEU A 300 -63.35 -9.99 49.61
C LEU A 300 -63.40 -10.09 51.15
N LEU A 301 -62.26 -10.06 51.83
CA LEU A 301 -62.19 -10.06 53.29
C LEU A 301 -62.81 -8.81 53.92
N THR A 302 -62.74 -7.65 53.26
CA THR A 302 -63.40 -6.42 53.75
C THR A 302 -64.89 -6.35 53.44
N LYS A 303 -65.37 -7.13 52.47
CA LYS A 303 -66.78 -7.16 52.02
C LYS A 303 -67.60 -8.24 52.73
N VAL A 304 -66.95 -9.26 53.30
CA VAL A 304 -67.53 -10.26 54.21
C VAL A 304 -67.56 -9.68 55.62
#